data_AF-A0A433BBF3-F1
#
_entry.id   AF-A0A433BBF3-F1
#
_cell.length_a   1.000
_cell.length_b   1.000
_cell.length_c   1.000
_cell.angle_alpha   90.00
_cell.angle_beta   90.00
_cell.angle_gamma   90.00
#
_symmetry.space_group_name_H-M   'P 1'
#
loop_
_entity.id
_entity.type
_entity.pdbx_description
1 polymer ?
#
loop_
_entity_poly.entity_id
_entity_poly.type
_entity_poly.pdbx_seq_one_letter_code
_entity_poly.pdbx_strand_id
1 'polypeptide(L)'
;MPKARLCARVVLATLAEDPAAPGGADLVAALAALKAGLGQKWSAVTAIQYMSGRQAEFAAECGLPQERAGLLWAHLVAKALADGAQGLGGLSNAHVKTLQAQAHERFSEEKPQ
;
A
#
# COMPACT_ATOMS: atom_id res chain seq x y z
N MET A 1 -7.24 -10.14 -7.17
CA MET A 1 -7.20 -8.74 -7.68
C MET A 1 -5.76 -8.33 -8.04
N PRO A 2 -5.27 -8.58 -9.27
CA PRO A 2 -3.88 -8.31 -9.66
C PRO A 2 -3.51 -6.82 -9.60
N LYS A 3 -4.43 -5.94 -9.99
CA LYS A 3 -4.26 -4.48 -9.97
C LYS A 3 -3.98 -3.95 -8.56
N ALA A 4 -4.79 -4.32 -7.57
CA ALA A 4 -4.62 -3.89 -6.19
C ALA A 4 -3.29 -4.34 -5.59
N ARG A 5 -2.86 -5.56 -5.89
CA ARG A 5 -1.54 -6.06 -5.45
C ARG A 5 -0.39 -5.23 -6.03
N LEU A 6 -0.44 -4.91 -7.33
CA LEU A 6 0.59 -4.09 -7.97
C LEU A 6 0.63 -2.67 -7.41
N CYS A 7 -0.53 -2.04 -7.22
CA CYS A 7 -0.59 -0.71 -6.62
C CYS A 7 -0.15 -0.72 -5.14
N ALA A 8 -0.55 -1.72 -4.37
CA ALA A 8 -0.17 -1.87 -2.96
C ALA A 8 1.35 -1.99 -2.79
N ARG A 9 2.03 -2.77 -3.65
CA ARG A 9 3.50 -2.88 -3.64
C ARG A 9 4.18 -1.53 -3.83
N VAL A 10 3.66 -0.69 -4.74
CA VAL A 10 4.20 0.65 -4.95
C VAL A 10 3.99 1.52 -3.73
N VAL A 11 2.80 1.51 -3.13
CA VAL A 11 2.51 2.30 -1.92
C VAL A 11 3.43 1.90 -0.77
N LEU A 12 3.57 0.61 -0.48
CA LEU A 12 4.44 0.16 0.62
C LEU A 12 5.92 0.47 0.35
N ALA A 13 6.36 0.37 -0.91
CA ALA A 13 7.72 0.74 -1.28
C ALA A 13 8.01 2.25 -1.14
N THR A 14 6.99 3.12 -1.14
CA THR A 14 7.19 4.56 -0.85
C THR A 14 7.51 4.85 0.61
N LEU A 15 7.28 3.90 1.53
CA LEU A 15 7.58 4.04 2.94
C LEU A 15 9.00 3.64 3.33
N ALA A 16 9.78 3.08 2.39
CA ALA A 16 11.18 2.78 2.63
C ALA A 16 11.97 4.10 2.71
N GLU A 17 12.14 4.62 3.93
CA GLU A 17 12.74 5.94 4.20
C GLU A 17 14.24 6.07 3.86
N ASP A 18 14.89 5.02 3.36
CA ASP A 18 16.33 5.05 3.12
C ASP A 18 16.68 4.72 1.65
N PRO A 19 17.07 5.71 0.84
CA PRO A 19 17.53 5.51 -0.53
C PRO A 19 18.93 4.85 -0.61
N ALA A 20 19.67 4.76 0.51
CA ALA A 20 20.95 4.06 0.62
C ALA A 20 20.83 2.67 1.25
N ALA A 21 19.74 2.38 1.95
CA ALA A 21 19.35 1.00 2.25
C ALA A 21 18.87 0.31 0.96
N PRO A 22 18.99 -1.02 0.85
CA PRO A 22 18.52 -1.77 -0.32
C PRO A 22 17.01 -1.62 -0.64
N GLY A 23 16.24 -0.82 0.11
CA GLY A 23 14.82 -0.52 -0.11
C GLY A 23 14.53 0.52 -1.20
N GLY A 24 15.48 1.37 -1.61
CA GLY A 24 15.27 2.27 -2.77
C GLY A 24 15.09 1.52 -4.10
N ALA A 25 15.70 0.33 -4.21
CA ALA A 25 15.50 -0.59 -5.32
C ALA A 25 14.06 -1.14 -5.38
N ASP A 26 13.37 -1.21 -4.23
CA ASP A 26 12.03 -1.77 -4.14
C ASP A 26 10.98 -0.87 -4.78
N LEU A 27 11.11 0.47 -4.70
CA LEU A 27 10.16 1.38 -5.36
C LEU A 27 10.33 1.36 -6.88
N VAL A 28 11.57 1.36 -7.38
CA VAL A 28 11.86 1.26 -8.81
C VAL A 28 11.36 -0.07 -9.37
N ALA A 29 11.63 -1.18 -8.67
CA ALA A 29 11.15 -2.51 -9.05
C ALA A 29 9.62 -2.60 -8.99
N ALA A 30 8.98 -2.03 -7.97
CA ALA A 30 7.53 -2.00 -7.85
C ALA A 30 6.88 -1.19 -8.98
N LEU A 31 7.44 -0.03 -9.34
CA LEU A 31 6.96 0.78 -10.46
C LEU A 31 7.18 0.08 -11.81
N ALA A 32 8.31 -0.62 -11.99
CA ALA A 32 8.55 -1.42 -13.18
C ALA A 32 7.52 -2.55 -13.32
N ALA A 33 7.23 -3.28 -12.23
CA ALA A 33 6.21 -4.32 -12.20
C ALA A 33 4.79 -3.75 -12.45
N LEU A 34 4.47 -2.58 -11.89
CA LEU A 34 3.20 -1.89 -12.12
C LEU A 34 3.03 -1.53 -13.59
N LYS A 35 4.05 -0.93 -14.20
CA LYS A 35 4.04 -0.55 -15.62
C LYS A 35 4.00 -1.76 -16.56
N ALA A 36 4.69 -2.84 -16.21
CA ALA A 36 4.62 -4.10 -16.96
C ALA A 36 3.23 -4.74 -16.87
N GLY A 37 2.57 -4.66 -15.71
CA GLY A 37 1.26 -5.29 -15.50
C GLY A 37 0.06 -4.46 -15.98
N LEU A 38 0.13 -3.13 -15.91
CA LEU A 38 -1.02 -2.24 -16.17
C LEU A 38 -0.76 -1.17 -17.24
N GLY A 39 0.46 -1.10 -17.79
CA GLY A 39 0.86 -0.19 -18.85
C GLY A 39 1.70 1.02 -18.39
N GLN A 40 2.37 1.66 -19.36
CA GLN A 40 3.36 2.73 -19.11
C GLN A 40 2.79 4.03 -18.52
N LYS A 41 1.46 4.21 -18.53
CA LYS A 41 0.78 5.41 -17.99
C LYS A 41 0.72 5.43 -16.45
N TRP A 42 1.11 4.34 -15.80
CA TRP A 42 1.06 4.22 -14.35
C TRP A 42 2.29 4.86 -13.67
N SER A 43 2.04 5.48 -12.53
CA SER A 43 2.99 6.21 -11.69
C SER A 43 2.73 5.96 -10.21
N ALA A 44 3.66 6.37 -9.33
CA ALA A 44 3.47 6.24 -7.89
C ALA A 44 2.22 7.01 -7.41
N VAL A 45 2.01 8.22 -7.93
CA VAL A 45 0.84 9.05 -7.60
C VAL A 45 -0.47 8.36 -8.00
N THR A 46 -0.55 7.81 -9.21
CA THR A 46 -1.77 7.12 -9.67
C THR A 46 -2.02 5.80 -8.92
N ALA A 47 -0.95 5.12 -8.48
CA ALA A 47 -1.07 3.96 -7.60
C ALA A 47 -1.61 4.33 -6.20
N ILE A 48 -1.11 5.42 -5.61
CA ILE A 48 -1.59 5.97 -4.33
C ILE A 48 -3.05 6.39 -4.45
N GLN A 49 -3.42 7.14 -5.49
CA GLN A 49 -4.82 7.55 -5.73
C GLN A 49 -5.76 6.35 -5.91
N TYR A 50 -5.31 5.29 -6.59
CA TYR A 50 -6.10 4.07 -6.70
C TYR A 50 -6.27 3.39 -5.33
N MET A 51 -5.18 3.28 -4.57
CA MET A 51 -5.17 2.62 -3.27
C MET A 51 -5.91 3.38 -2.18
N SER A 52 -6.04 4.70 -2.26
CA SER A 52 -6.81 5.50 -1.29
C SER A 52 -8.33 5.34 -1.45
N GLY A 53 -8.80 4.79 -2.57
CA GLY A 53 -10.23 4.65 -2.87
C GLY A 53 -10.89 3.41 -2.26
N ARG A 54 -12.24 3.42 -2.22
CA ARG A 54 -13.08 2.30 -1.73
C ARG A 54 -12.84 0.98 -2.48
N GLN A 55 -12.45 1.04 -3.75
CA GLN A 55 -12.17 -0.18 -4.53
C GLN A 55 -10.97 -0.95 -3.97
N ALA A 56 -9.97 -0.25 -3.42
CA ALA A 56 -8.82 -0.88 -2.81
C ALA A 56 -9.13 -1.46 -1.43
N GLU A 57 -9.97 -0.78 -0.64
CA GLU A 57 -10.50 -1.31 0.62
C GLU A 57 -11.27 -2.62 0.38
N PHE A 58 -12.21 -2.61 -0.57
CA PHE A 58 -12.96 -3.82 -0.93
C PHE A 58 -12.04 -4.94 -1.47
N ALA A 59 -11.01 -4.59 -2.23
CA ALA A 59 -10.02 -5.56 -2.71
C ALA A 59 -9.22 -6.20 -1.57
N ALA A 60 -9.01 -5.50 -0.46
CA ALA A 60 -8.38 -6.04 0.74
C ALA A 60 -9.31 -7.03 1.45
N GLU A 61 -10.60 -6.71 1.59
CA GLU A 61 -11.59 -7.60 2.20
C GLU A 61 -11.81 -8.88 1.38
N CYS A 62 -11.84 -8.77 0.05
CA CYS A 62 -11.96 -9.90 -0.86
C CYS A 62 -10.64 -10.61 -1.16
N GLY A 63 -9.52 -10.15 -0.58
CA GLY A 63 -8.20 -10.73 -0.76
C GLY A 63 -8.10 -12.13 -0.18
N LEU A 64 -7.05 -12.86 -0.55
CA LEU A 64 -6.70 -14.11 0.15
C LEU A 64 -6.30 -13.78 1.60
N PRO A 65 -6.59 -14.64 2.59
CA PRO A 65 -6.31 -14.36 4.01
C PRO A 65 -4.90 -13.85 4.27
N GLN A 66 -3.90 -14.42 3.60
CA GLN A 66 -2.49 -14.03 3.72
C GLN A 66 -2.14 -12.65 3.11
N GLU A 67 -3.00 -12.09 2.26
CA GLU A 67 -2.78 -10.80 1.59
C GLU A 67 -3.68 -9.67 2.12
N ARG A 68 -4.78 -9.99 2.81
CA ARG A 68 -5.78 -9.00 3.25
C ARG A 68 -5.16 -7.89 4.11
N ALA A 69 -4.38 -8.28 5.12
CA ALA A 69 -3.71 -7.34 6.01
C ALA A 69 -2.73 -6.43 5.24
N GLY A 70 -1.96 -6.98 4.30
CA GLY A 70 -1.02 -6.21 3.48
C GLY A 70 -1.72 -5.24 2.53
N LEU A 71 -2.84 -5.66 1.91
CA LEU A 71 -3.64 -4.81 1.03
C LEU A 71 -4.35 -3.69 1.80
N LEU A 72 -4.89 -4.01 2.98
CA LEU A 72 -5.53 -3.03 3.84
C LEU A 72 -4.52 -2.02 4.39
N TRP A 73 -3.33 -2.48 4.80
CA TRP A 73 -2.26 -1.60 5.23
C TRP A 73 -1.88 -0.62 4.12
N ALA A 74 -1.68 -1.11 2.90
CA ALA A 74 -1.39 -0.26 1.75
C ALA A 74 -2.53 0.72 1.44
N HIS A 75 -3.80 0.32 1.59
CA HIS A 75 -4.95 1.22 1.47
C HIS A 75 -4.90 2.34 2.51
N LEU A 76 -4.70 2.00 3.78
CA LEU A 76 -4.64 2.95 4.90
C LEU A 76 -3.50 3.96 4.72
N VAL A 77 -2.33 3.49 4.32
CA VAL A 77 -1.18 4.33 3.99
C VAL A 77 -1.51 5.27 2.84
N ALA A 78 -2.05 4.75 1.74
CA ALA A 78 -2.40 5.55 0.57
C ALA A 78 -3.45 6.60 0.90
N LYS A 79 -4.42 6.26 1.75
CA LYS A 79 -5.43 7.19 2.25
C LYS A 79 -4.80 8.31 3.08
N ALA A 80 -3.91 7.97 4.01
CA ALA A 80 -3.20 8.96 4.82
C ALA A 80 -2.31 9.89 3.97
N LEU A 81 -1.65 9.36 2.93
CA LEU A 81 -0.88 10.14 1.95
C LEU A 81 -1.77 11.05 1.09
N ALA A 82 -2.94 10.56 0.66
CA ALA A 82 -3.86 11.30 -0.21
C ALA A 82 -4.64 12.40 0.53
N ASP A 83 -5.00 12.18 1.80
CA ASP A 83 -5.73 13.13 2.64
C ASP A 83 -4.86 14.33 3.07
N GLY A 84 -3.56 14.32 2.73
CA GLY A 84 -2.68 15.48 2.89
C GLY A 84 -2.32 15.80 4.35
N ALA A 85 -2.57 14.89 5.29
CA ALA A 85 -2.25 15.09 6.71
C ALA A 85 -0.76 15.41 6.90
N GLN A 86 0.12 14.81 6.07
CA GLN A 86 1.51 15.23 5.86
C GLN A 86 1.87 14.90 4.39
N GLY A 87 2.60 15.77 3.67
CA GLY A 87 2.91 15.58 2.24
C GLY A 87 3.64 14.26 1.92
N LEU A 88 3.99 14.01 0.65
CA LEU A 88 4.64 12.78 0.14
C LEU A 88 5.98 12.37 0.80
N GLY A 89 6.44 13.07 1.85
CA GLY A 89 7.56 12.68 2.72
C GLY A 89 7.22 12.85 4.22
N GLY A 90 5.95 12.75 4.58
CA GLY A 90 5.43 13.27 5.83
C GLY A 90 4.91 12.25 6.83
N LEU A 91 4.65 10.99 6.44
CA LEU A 91 4.16 10.02 7.41
C LEU A 91 5.26 9.63 8.41
N SER A 92 5.11 10.05 9.66
CA SER A 92 6.02 9.60 10.71
C SER A 92 6.01 8.06 10.85
N ASN A 93 7.16 7.48 11.19
CA ASN A 93 7.27 6.05 11.50
C ASN A 93 6.26 5.56 12.54
N ALA A 94 5.92 6.40 13.53
CA ALA A 94 4.90 6.08 14.52
C ALA A 94 3.52 5.91 13.87
N HIS A 95 3.15 6.81 12.96
CA HIS A 95 1.89 6.74 12.25
C HIS A 95 1.82 5.52 11.33
N VAL A 96 2.91 5.22 10.60
CA VAL A 96 3.00 4.02 9.75
C VAL A 96 2.79 2.74 10.55
N LYS A 97 3.41 2.63 11.73
CA LYS A 97 3.25 1.48 12.64
C LYS A 97 1.81 1.36 13.15
N THR A 98 1.17 2.47 13.49
CA THR A 98 -0.25 2.46 13.89
C THR A 98 -1.15 1.94 12.78
N LEU A 99 -0.96 2.41 11.54
CA LEU A 99 -1.74 1.93 10.40
C LEU A 99 -1.48 0.44 10.10
N GLN A 100 -0.25 -0.01 10.29
CA GLN A 100 0.10 -1.42 10.16
C GLN A 100 -0.62 -2.27 11.21
N ALA A 101 -0.57 -1.86 12.49
CA ALA A 101 -1.25 -2.56 13.58
C ALA A 101 -2.76 -2.64 13.33
N GLN A 102 -3.39 -1.52 12.94
CA GLN A 102 -4.81 -1.47 12.61
C GLN A 102 -5.19 -2.46 11.49
N ALA A 103 -4.33 -2.60 10.47
CA ALA A 103 -4.58 -3.54 9.39
C ALA A 103 -4.48 -5.00 9.85
N HIS A 104 -3.57 -5.32 10.76
CA HIS A 104 -3.42 -6.66 11.32
C HIS A 104 -4.55 -7.02 12.30
N GLU A 105 -5.02 -6.05 13.10
CA GLU A 105 -6.12 -6.26 14.05
C GLU A 105 -7.43 -6.59 13.33
N ARG A 106 -7.76 -5.85 12.26
CA ARG A 106 -9.00 -6.06 11.48
C ARG A 106 -9.17 -7.47 10.93
N PHE A 107 -8.08 -8.19 10.69
CA PHE A 107 -8.11 -9.58 10.20
C PHE A 107 -7.60 -10.60 11.23
N SER A 108 -7.18 -10.18 12.44
CA SER A 108 -6.86 -11.10 13.54
C SER A 108 -8.10 -11.62 14.24
N GLU A 109 -9.24 -10.92 14.12
CA GLU A 109 -10.51 -11.33 14.71
C GLU A 109 -11.27 -12.40 13.90
N GLU A 110 -10.87 -12.66 12.65
CA GLU A 110 -11.33 -13.83 11.86
C GLU A 110 -10.64 -15.11 12.36
N LYS A 111 -10.88 -15.49 13.63
CA LYS A 111 -10.64 -16.87 14.07
C LYS A 111 -11.65 -17.79 13.39
N PRO A 112 -11.24 -18.94 12.83
CA PRO A 112 -12.17 -19.89 12.24
C PRO A 112 -13.08 -20.45 13.35
N GLN A 113 -14.39 -20.23 13.21
CA GLN A 113 -15.41 -21.06 13.82
C GLN A 113 -15.98 -22.00 12.75
#